data_AF-A0A945X9K2-F1
#
_entry.id   AF-A0A945X9K2-F1
#
_cell.length_a   1.000
_cell.length_b   1.000
_cell.length_c   1.000
_cell.angle_alpha   90.00
_cell.angle_beta   90.00
_cell.angle_gamma   90.00
#
_symmetry.space_group_name_H-M   'P 1'
#
loop_
_entity.id
_entity.type
_entity.pdbx_description
1 polymer ?
#
loop_
_entity_poly.entity_id
_entity_poly.type
_entity_poly.pdbx_seq_one_letter_code
_entity_poly.pdbx_strand_id
1 'polypeptide(L)' 'MQNQPKIGVIGIPGKWSSETLADAVEKETGFRLLIDMADVHLDLEQNILTAGTTNLCELDGLIVKKISAVYSP' A
#
# COMPACT_ATOMS: atom_id res chain seq x y z
N MET A 1 -0.97 10.92 -23.47
CA MET A 1 -0.94 11.25 -22.03
C MET A 1 -0.36 10.04 -21.33
N GLN A 2 0.78 10.14 -20.66
CA GLN A 2 1.26 9.03 -19.84
C GLN A 2 0.39 8.97 -18.59
N ASN A 3 -0.22 7.81 -18.33
CA ASN A 3 -0.99 7.60 -17.11
C ASN A 3 0.00 7.56 -15.94
N GLN A 4 -0.17 8.40 -14.92
CA GLN A 4 0.69 8.31 -13.73
C GLN A 4 0.35 7.02 -12.97
N PRO A 5 1.36 6.23 -12.53
CA PRO A 5 1.12 4.92 -11.94
C PRO A 5 0.52 5.05 -10.55
N LYS A 6 -0.47 4.22 -10.22
CA LYS A 6 -1.04 4.12 -8.88
C LYS A 6 -0.23 3.11 -8.05
N ILE A 7 0.66 3.63 -7.21
CA ILE A 7 1.54 2.81 -6.38
C ILE A 7 1.13 2.92 -4.91
N GLY A 8 0.84 1.78 -4.27
CA GLY A 8 0.57 1.70 -2.84
C GLY A 8 1.84 1.40 -2.02
N VAL A 9 1.90 1.92 -0.79
CA VAL A 9 3.00 1.63 0.16
C VAL A 9 2.45 0.79 1.30
N ILE A 10 3.01 -0.40 1.52
CA ILE A 10 2.72 -1.23 2.70
C ILE A 10 3.69 -0.84 3.81
N GLY A 11 3.14 -0.32 4.91
CA GLY A 11 3.90 0.20 6.03
C GLY A 11 3.05 0.28 7.30
N ILE A 12 3.56 0.97 8.31
CA ILE A 12 2.85 1.18 9.58
C ILE A 12 2.33 2.63 9.61
N PRO A 13 1.00 2.86 9.58
CA PRO A 13 0.42 4.19 9.71
C PRO A 13 0.87 4.94 10.96
N GLY A 14 1.04 6.26 10.84
CA GLY A 14 1.50 7.13 11.92
C GLY A 14 3.00 7.00 12.25
N LYS A 15 3.76 6.13 11.57
CA LYS A 15 5.23 6.09 11.70
C LYS A 15 5.86 6.98 10.64
N TRP A 16 6.66 7.95 11.09
CA TRP A 16 7.34 8.94 10.23
C TRP A 16 7.92 8.36 8.95
N SER A 17 8.61 7.22 9.07
CA SER A 17 9.29 6.64 7.94
C SER A 17 8.31 6.06 6.90
N SER A 18 7.16 5.49 7.31
CA SER A 18 6.12 5.00 6.40
C SER A 18 5.45 6.17 5.69
N GLU A 19 5.07 7.21 6.46
CA GLU A 19 4.43 8.42 5.93
C GLU A 19 5.34 9.12 4.92
N THR A 20 6.62 9.32 5.26
CA THR A 20 7.60 9.96 4.38
C THR A 20 7.74 9.23 3.04
N LEU A 21 7.65 7.90 3.04
CA LEU A 21 7.70 7.12 1.80
C LEU A 21 6.42 7.28 0.98
N ALA A 22 5.25 7.27 1.62
CA ALA A 22 3.98 7.51 0.95
C ALA A 22 3.91 8.92 0.35
N ASP A 23 4.40 9.93 1.07
CA ASP A 23 4.46 11.33 0.60
C ASP A 23 5.41 11.48 -0.59
N ALA A 24 6.55 10.76 -0.58
CA ALA A 24 7.47 10.75 -1.71
C ALA A 24 6.84 10.11 -2.96
N VAL A 25 6.09 9.01 -2.79
CA VAL A 25 5.36 8.38 -3.90
C VAL A 25 4.27 9.30 -4.45
N GLU A 26 3.52 9.98 -3.58
CA GLU A 26 2.51 10.96 -3.99
C GLU A 26 3.13 12.09 -4.83
N LYS A 27 4.28 12.61 -4.41
CA LYS A 27 4.98 13.68 -5.12
C LYS A 27 5.34 13.31 -6.56
N GLU A 28 5.72 12.05 -6.80
CA GLU A 28 6.13 11.56 -8.13
C GLU A 28 4.95 11.07 -8.98
N THR A 29 3.86 10.60 -8.36
CA THR A 29 2.77 9.89 -9.05
C THR A 29 1.40 10.54 -8.94
N GLY A 30 1.23 11.56 -8.10
CA GLY A 30 -0.06 12.17 -7.79
C GLY A 30 -1.03 11.25 -7.03
N PHE A 31 -0.59 10.07 -6.58
CA PHE A 31 -1.40 9.09 -5.88
C PHE A 31 -0.77 8.72 -4.54
N ARG A 32 -1.55 8.78 -3.47
CA ARG A 32 -1.12 8.43 -2.11
C ARG A 32 -1.99 7.33 -1.54
N LEU A 33 -1.37 6.21 -1.19
CA LEU A 33 -2.01 5.12 -0.47
C LEU A 33 -1.00 4.47 0.47
N LEU A 34 -1.23 4.61 1.78
CA LEU A 34 -0.49 3.91 2.82
C LEU A 34 -1.37 2.80 3.39
N ILE A 35 -0.86 1.57 3.35
CA ILE A 35 -1.59 0.34 3.66
C ILE A 35 -0.98 -0.27 4.91
N ASP A 36 -1.79 -0.46 5.96
CA ASP A 36 -1.43 -1.37 7.06
C ASP A 36 -1.74 -2.81 6.62
N MET A 37 -0.78 -3.72 6.77
CA MET A 37 -1.00 -5.12 6.44
C MET A 37 -2.06 -5.76 7.36
N ALA A 38 -2.27 -5.22 8.56
CA ALA A 38 -3.32 -5.67 9.47
C ALA A 38 -4.74 -5.45 8.90
N ASP A 39 -4.91 -4.50 7.98
CA ASP A 39 -6.19 -4.18 7.34
C ASP A 39 -6.39 -4.91 6.01
N VAL A 40 -5.43 -5.75 5.60
CA VAL A 40 -5.46 -6.45 4.32
C VAL A 40 -6.23 -7.77 4.43
N HIS A 41 -7.21 -7.95 3.54
CA HIS A 41 -8.02 -9.17 3.43
C HIS A 41 -7.80 -9.84 2.08
N LEU A 42 -7.46 -11.13 2.12
CA LEU A 42 -7.33 -12.01 0.96
C LEU A 42 -8.61 -12.83 0.79
N ASP A 43 -9.28 -12.66 -0.35
CA ASP A 43 -10.37 -13.54 -0.80
C ASP A 43 -9.85 -14.38 -1.97
N LEU A 44 -9.65 -15.68 -1.72
CA LEU A 44 -9.15 -16.64 -2.70
C LEU A 44 -10.23 -17.11 -3.68
N GLU A 45 -11.51 -17.06 -3.31
CA GLU A 45 -12.60 -17.44 -4.20
C GLU A 45 -12.78 -16.42 -5.31
N GLN A 46 -12.66 -15.14 -4.96
CA GLN A 46 -12.76 -14.02 -5.88
C GLN A 46 -11.40 -13.62 -6.47
N ASN A 47 -10.30 -14.13 -5.92
CA ASN A 47 -8.93 -13.79 -6.29
C ASN A 47 -8.65 -12.28 -6.17
N ILE A 48 -9.09 -11.68 -5.04
CA ILE A 48 -8.89 -10.26 -4.74
C ILE A 48 -8.15 -10.08 -3.41
N LEU A 49 -7.38 -9.01 -3.35
CA LEU A 49 -6.69 -8.56 -2.14
C LEU A 49 -7.17 -7.14 -1.83
N THR A 50 -7.84 -6.94 -0.70
CA THR A 50 -8.44 -5.64 -0.36
C THR A 50 -7.82 -5.03 0.88
N ALA A 51 -7.70 -3.70 0.91
CA ALA A 51 -7.41 -2.92 2.11
C ALA A 51 -8.52 -1.87 2.27
N GLY A 52 -9.41 -2.08 3.25
CA GLY A 52 -10.66 -1.32 3.34
C GLY A 52 -11.50 -1.45 2.07
N THR A 53 -11.70 -0.35 1.35
CA THR A 53 -12.47 -0.32 0.08
C THR A 53 -11.60 -0.41 -1.18
N THR A 54 -10.28 -0.51 -1.04
CA THR A 54 -9.35 -0.53 -2.17
C THR A 54 -8.98 -1.96 -2.54
N ASN A 55 -9.21 -2.35 -3.79
CA ASN A 55 -8.66 -3.58 -4.37
C ASN A 55 -7.19 -3.36 -4.77
N LEU A 56 -6.27 -4.00 -4.07
CA LEU A 56 -4.83 -3.87 -4.28
C LEU A 56 -4.37 -4.47 -5.61
N CYS A 57 -5.16 -5.37 -6.20
CA CYS A 57 -4.88 -5.95 -7.51
C CYS A 57 -5.08 -4.95 -8.67
N GLU A 58 -5.72 -3.81 -8.42
CA GLU A 58 -5.93 -2.74 -9.41
C GLU A 58 -4.82 -1.67 -9.41
N LEU A 59 -3.85 -1.79 -8.51
CA LEU A 59 -2.70 -0.90 -8.43
C LEU A 59 -1.63 -1.32 -9.46
N ASP A 60 -0.89 -0.34 -9.97
CA ASP A 60 0.24 -0.58 -10.87
C ASP A 60 1.47 -1.14 -10.13
N GLY A 61 1.52 -0.96 -8.80
CA GLY A 61 2.60 -1.48 -7.97
C GLY A 61 2.35 -1.36 -6.48
N LEU A 62 3.09 -2.17 -5.72
CA LEU A 62 3.12 -2.16 -4.26
C LEU A 62 4.57 -2.07 -3.78
N ILE A 63 4.86 -1.12 -2.91
CA ILE A 63 6.14 -1.01 -2.21
C ILE A 63 5.98 -1.59 -0.82
N VAL A 64 6.66 -2.69 -0.53
CA VAL A 64 6.64 -3.31 0.80
C VAL A 64 7.78 -2.76 1.64
N LYS A 65 7.46 -1.94 2.63
CA LYS A 65 8.45 -1.40 3.56
C LYS A 65 8.57 -2.24 4.83
N LYS A 66 7.46 -2.38 5.56
CA LYS A 66 7.39 -3.13 6.81
C LYS A 66 5.96 -3.56 7.05
N ILE A 67 5.74 -4.87 7.17
CA ILE A 67 4.40 -5.48 7.26
C ILE A 67 3.84 -5.54 8.68
N SER A 68 4.67 -5.35 9.71
CA SER A 68 4.24 -5.41 11.11
C SER A 68 5.24 -4.70 12.02
N ALA A 69 4.80 -4.18 13.17
CA ALA A 69 5.71 -3.61 14.17
C ALA A 69 6.62 -4.66 14.81
N VAL A 70 6.07 -5.85 15.04
CA VAL A 70 6.72 -7.01 15.67
C VAL A 70 7.29 -7.91 14.58
N TYR A 71 8.56 -8.28 14.73
CA TYR A 71 9.17 -9.28 13.86
C TYR A 71 8.77 -10.68 14.33
N SER A 72 8.09 -11.45 13.48
CA SER A 72 7.76 -12.86 13.70
C SER A 72 8.20 -13.64 12.46
N PRO A 73 9.16 -14.57 12.58
CA PRO A 73 9.61 -15.43 11.48
C PRO A 73 8.52 -16.34 10.94
#